data_AF-A0A8D9ADH9-F1
#
_entry.id   AF-A0A8D9ADH9-F1
#
_cell.length_a   1.000
_cell.length_b   1.000
_cell.length_c   1.000
_cell.angle_alpha   90.00
_cell.angle_beta   90.00
_cell.angle_gamma   90.00
#
_symmetry.space_group_name_H-M   'P 1'
#
loop_
_entity.id
_entity.type
_entity.pdbx_description
1 polymer ?
#
loop_
_entity_poly.entity_id
_entity_poly.type
_entity_poly.pdbx_seq_one_letter_code
_entity_poly.pdbx_strand_id
1 'polypeptide(L)'
;TVLPMHWLRELKDCCQQHNIPVHMDGARVFNAAVYLGLPLSEVLASVDTVMFCLSKGLGVPVGSILAGPEEFIQKALRIRKVLGGGMRQVGYLAGAGLYALDNHVDRLRLDHEQTTLIAQNHR
;
A
#
# COMPACT_ATOMS: atom_id res chain seq x y z
N THR A 1 7.70 -0.20 12.84
CA THR A 1 8.89 0.38 12.19
C THR A 1 8.57 0.72 10.76
N VAL A 2 9.18 1.78 10.22
CA VAL A 2 9.05 2.20 8.82
C VAL A 2 10.39 1.99 8.12
N LEU A 3 10.38 1.48 6.90
CA LEU A 3 11.60 1.25 6.12
C LEU A 3 12.25 2.60 5.76
N PRO A 4 13.57 2.76 5.94
CA PRO A 4 14.26 3.97 5.50
C PRO A 4 14.22 4.14 3.98
N MET A 5 13.97 5.37 3.50
CA MET A 5 13.89 5.63 2.06
C MET A 5 15.22 5.42 1.32
N HIS A 6 16.37 5.63 1.98
CA HIS A 6 17.67 5.32 1.36
C HIS A 6 17.82 3.82 1.06
N TRP A 7 17.37 2.97 1.98
CA TRP A 7 17.45 1.53 1.83
C TRP A 7 16.59 1.02 0.66
N LEU A 8 15.39 1.59 0.47
CA LEU A 8 14.54 1.27 -0.69
C LEU A 8 15.21 1.65 -2.02
N ARG A 9 15.93 2.78 -2.06
CA ARG A 9 16.69 3.19 -3.25
C ARG A 9 17.85 2.24 -3.53
N GLU A 10 18.65 1.92 -2.53
CA GLU A 10 19.77 0.97 -2.65
C GLU A 10 19.30 -0.42 -3.10
N LEU A 11 18.17 -0.90 -2.57
CA LEU A 11 17.54 -2.14 -3.01
C LEU A 11 17.17 -2.06 -4.50
N LYS A 12 16.53 -0.96 -4.93
CA LYS A 12 16.12 -0.76 -6.32
C LYS A 12 17.32 -0.74 -7.26
N ASP A 13 18.37 -0.02 -6.91
CA ASP A 13 19.59 0.08 -7.70
C ASP A 13 20.25 -1.30 -7.87
N CYS A 14 20.37 -2.05 -6.78
CA CYS A 14 20.89 -3.43 -6.80
C CYS A 14 20.03 -4.34 -7.70
N CYS A 15 18.71 -4.32 -7.53
CA CYS A 15 17.80 -5.12 -8.34
C CYS A 15 17.85 -4.74 -9.84
N GLN A 16 18.00 -3.45 -10.16
CA GLN A 16 18.14 -2.96 -11.54
C GLN A 16 19.41 -3.49 -12.21
N GLN A 17 20.54 -3.54 -11.51
CA GLN A 17 21.79 -4.12 -12.03
C GLN A 17 21.63 -5.59 -12.47
N HIS A 18 20.68 -6.30 -11.86
CA HIS A 18 20.39 -7.71 -12.12
C HIS A 18 19.09 -7.94 -12.92
N ASN A 19 18.44 -6.88 -13.41
CA ASN A 19 17.13 -6.97 -14.10
C ASN A 19 16.03 -7.67 -13.27
N ILE A 20 16.04 -7.47 -11.95
CA ILE A 20 15.06 -8.04 -11.02
C ILE A 20 14.00 -6.97 -10.71
N PRO A 21 12.70 -7.24 -10.92
CA PRO A 21 11.65 -6.31 -10.53
C PRO A 21 11.45 -6.30 -9.01
N VAL A 22 11.14 -5.14 -8.45
CA VAL A 22 10.86 -4.92 -7.04
C VAL A 22 9.35 -4.81 -6.83
N HIS A 23 8.79 -5.73 -6.04
CA HIS A 23 7.41 -5.67 -5.57
C HIS A 23 7.35 -5.22 -4.12
N MET A 24 6.44 -4.29 -3.80
CA MET A 24 6.14 -3.91 -2.43
C MET A 24 4.81 -4.51 -1.97
N ASP A 25 4.87 -5.35 -0.92
CA ASP A 25 3.70 -5.55 -0.06
C ASP A 25 3.51 -4.31 0.81
N GLY A 26 2.70 -3.40 0.28
CA GLY A 26 2.31 -2.13 0.88
C GLY A 26 1.00 -2.24 1.66
N ALA A 27 0.68 -3.39 2.29
CA ALA A 27 -0.54 -3.54 3.08
C ALA A 27 -0.80 -2.39 4.08
N ARG A 28 0.25 -1.72 4.55
CA ARG A 28 0.18 -0.51 5.39
C ARG A 28 1.02 0.67 4.84
N VAL A 29 1.23 0.78 3.53
CA VAL A 29 2.10 1.81 2.94
C VAL A 29 1.64 3.24 3.27
N PHE A 30 0.34 3.48 3.38
CA PHE A 30 -0.19 4.78 3.83
C PHE A 30 0.25 5.16 5.25
N ASN A 31 0.42 4.18 6.15
CA ASN A 31 0.98 4.46 7.48
C ASN A 31 2.44 4.91 7.39
N ALA A 32 3.22 4.28 6.49
CA ALA A 32 4.60 4.69 6.25
C ALA A 32 4.66 6.10 5.65
N ALA A 33 3.85 6.40 4.65
CA ALA A 33 3.76 7.72 4.03
C ALA A 33 3.42 8.82 5.05
N VAL A 34 2.40 8.59 5.88
CA VAL A 34 1.98 9.52 6.95
C VAL A 34 3.09 9.69 8.00
N TYR A 35 3.73 8.60 8.44
CA TYR A 35 4.84 8.68 9.39
C TYR A 35 6.04 9.46 8.84
N LEU A 36 6.35 9.28 7.56
CA LEU A 36 7.46 9.97 6.89
C LEU A 36 7.12 11.42 6.51
N GLY A 37 5.84 11.81 6.51
CA GLY A 37 5.39 13.09 6.00
C GLY A 37 5.61 13.25 4.49
N LEU A 38 5.64 12.14 3.75
CA LEU A 38 5.90 12.11 2.31
C LEU A 38 4.64 11.73 1.54
N PRO A 39 4.45 12.28 0.32
CA PRO A 39 3.40 11.80 -0.56
C PRO A 39 3.66 10.33 -0.92
N LEU A 40 2.58 9.56 -1.10
CA LEU A 40 2.68 8.12 -1.38
C LEU A 40 3.53 7.83 -2.64
N SER A 41 3.47 8.71 -3.64
CA SER A 41 4.27 8.60 -4.87
C SER A 41 5.78 8.59 -4.60
N GLU A 42 6.26 9.34 -3.61
CA GLU A 42 7.68 9.34 -3.24
C GLU A 42 8.08 8.05 -2.51
N VAL A 43 7.19 7.53 -1.65
CA VAL A 43 7.41 6.23 -0.98
C VAL A 43 7.52 5.09 -2.00
N LEU A 44 6.73 5.17 -3.08
CA LEU A 44 6.65 4.15 -4.12
C LEU A 44 7.62 4.37 -5.30
N ALA A 45 8.42 5.44 -5.29
CA ALA A 45 9.28 5.78 -6.43
C ALA A 45 10.33 4.68 -6.75
N SER A 46 10.71 3.87 -5.77
CA SER A 46 11.73 2.83 -5.90
C SER A 46 11.16 1.42 -6.06
N VAL A 47 9.90 1.27 -6.46
CA VAL A 47 9.27 -0.05 -6.66
C VAL A 47 8.57 -0.14 -8.01
N ASP A 48 8.58 -1.32 -8.63
CA ASP A 48 7.96 -1.54 -9.94
C ASP A 48 6.47 -1.87 -9.82
N THR A 49 6.09 -2.55 -8.74
CA THR A 49 4.69 -2.92 -8.47
C THR A 49 4.41 -2.82 -6.98
N VAL A 50 3.15 -2.53 -6.63
CA VAL A 50 2.72 -2.43 -5.24
C VAL A 50 1.37 -3.09 -5.06
N MET A 51 1.20 -3.84 -3.98
CA MET A 51 -0.11 -4.17 -3.44
C MET A 51 -0.35 -3.34 -2.19
N PHE A 52 -1.54 -2.77 -2.01
CA PHE A 52 -1.92 -2.16 -0.74
C PHE A 52 -3.33 -2.56 -0.32
N CYS A 53 -3.58 -2.55 0.99
CA CYS A 53 -4.86 -2.93 1.56
C CYS A 53 -5.72 -1.71 1.85
N LEU A 54 -6.99 -1.79 1.45
CA LEU A 54 -8.03 -0.84 1.85
C LEU A 54 -8.66 -1.27 3.19
N SER A 55 -8.66 -2.56 3.49
CA SER A 55 -9.35 -3.13 4.66
C SER A 55 -8.52 -3.23 5.94
N LYS A 56 -7.59 -2.30 6.14
CA LYS A 56 -6.79 -2.19 7.37
C LYS A 56 -7.03 -0.82 8.00
N GLY A 57 -5.98 0.00 8.18
CA GLY A 57 -6.10 1.34 8.77
C GLY A 57 -7.02 2.29 7.98
N LEU A 58 -7.25 2.03 6.70
CA LEU A 58 -8.19 2.81 5.88
C LEU A 58 -9.67 2.47 6.14
N GLY A 59 -9.97 1.42 6.91
CA GLY A 59 -11.32 1.17 7.43
C GLY A 59 -12.35 0.65 6.42
N VAL A 60 -11.94 0.24 5.22
CA VAL A 60 -12.85 -0.34 4.21
C VAL A 60 -13.19 -1.78 4.59
N PRO A 61 -14.43 -2.28 4.43
CA PRO A 61 -14.78 -3.62 4.88
C PRO A 61 -14.00 -4.74 4.16
N VAL A 62 -13.78 -4.59 2.85
CA VAL A 62 -13.07 -5.58 2.02
C VAL A 62 -12.31 -4.84 0.93
N GLY A 63 -11.09 -5.29 0.63
CA GLY A 63 -10.41 -4.93 -0.62
C GLY A 63 -8.92 -4.65 -0.46
N SER A 64 -8.21 -4.91 -1.56
CA SER A 64 -6.84 -4.50 -1.80
C SER A 64 -6.71 -4.07 -3.27
N ILE A 65 -5.69 -3.27 -3.54
CA ILE A 65 -5.36 -2.78 -4.88
C ILE A 65 -3.98 -3.31 -5.24
N LEU A 66 -3.83 -3.77 -6.48
CA LEU A 66 -2.55 -4.08 -7.10
C LEU A 66 -2.32 -3.04 -8.20
N ALA A 67 -1.18 -2.36 -8.16
CA ALA A 67 -0.79 -1.33 -9.13
C ALA A 67 0.62 -1.61 -9.68
N GLY A 68 0.85 -1.20 -10.92
CA GLY A 68 2.09 -1.44 -11.66
C GLY A 68 1.91 -1.17 -13.17
N PRO A 69 2.91 -1.53 -14.00
CA PRO A 69 2.84 -1.37 -15.45
C PRO A 69 1.62 -2.05 -16.07
N GLU A 70 1.11 -1.50 -17.16
CA GLU A 70 -0.09 -2.01 -17.83
C GLU A 70 0.03 -3.49 -18.21
N GLU A 71 1.14 -3.90 -18.81
CA GLU A 71 1.40 -5.29 -19.19
C GLU A 71 1.36 -6.25 -17.98
N PHE A 72 1.83 -5.79 -16.82
CA PHE A 72 1.78 -6.55 -15.58
C PHE A 72 0.34 -6.68 -15.08
N ILE A 73 -0.44 -5.59 -15.11
CA ILE A 73 -1.84 -5.61 -14.69
C ILE A 73 -2.71 -6.48 -15.60
N GLN A 74 -2.48 -6.48 -16.92
CA GLN A 74 -3.21 -7.37 -17.84
C GLN A 74 -3.00 -8.86 -17.49
N LYS A 75 -1.77 -9.25 -17.18
CA LYS A 75 -1.45 -10.62 -16.70
C LYS A 75 -2.13 -10.89 -15.35
N ALA A 76 -2.06 -9.95 -14.41
CA ALA A 76 -2.67 -10.07 -13.09
C ALA A 76 -4.19 -10.21 -13.16
N LEU A 77 -4.88 -9.53 -14.09
CA LEU A 77 -6.33 -9.66 -14.29
C LEU A 77 -6.73 -11.08 -14.72
N ARG A 78 -5.94 -11.72 -15.58
CA ARG A 78 -6.15 -13.13 -15.96
C ARG A 78 -5.99 -14.05 -14.77
N ILE A 79 -4.92 -13.89 -13.99
CA ILE A 79 -4.68 -14.68 -12.77
C ILE A 79 -5.80 -14.47 -11.76
N ARG A 80 -6.22 -13.23 -11.52
CA ARG A 80 -7.35 -12.89 -10.64
C ARG A 80 -8.61 -13.64 -11.05
N LYS A 81 -8.86 -13.79 -12.36
CA LYS A 81 -10.02 -14.54 -12.86
C LYS A 81 -9.90 -16.04 -12.57
N VAL A 82 -8.72 -16.62 -12.79
CA VAL A 82 -8.42 -18.05 -12.50
C VAL A 82 -8.57 -18.35 -11.01
N LEU A 83 -8.09 -17.45 -10.14
CA LEU A 83 -8.16 -17.59 -8.69
C LEU A 83 -9.56 -17.22 -8.11
N GLY A 84 -10.55 -16.90 -8.95
CA GLY A 84 -11.91 -16.60 -8.50
C GLY A 84 -12.15 -15.17 -8.00
N GLY A 85 -11.17 -14.27 -8.05
CA GLY A 85 -11.29 -12.87 -7.63
C GLY A 85 -12.05 -11.96 -8.62
N GLY A 86 -12.56 -12.50 -9.71
CA GLY A 86 -13.35 -11.77 -10.72
C GLY A 86 -14.80 -11.53 -10.28
N MET A 87 -14.98 -10.78 -9.19
CA MET A 87 -16.29 -10.46 -8.58
C MET A 87 -17.17 -9.57 -9.46
N ARG A 88 -18.48 -9.62 -9.21
CA ARG A 88 -19.50 -8.76 -9.84
C ARG A 88 -19.99 -7.72 -8.82
N GLN A 89 -20.60 -6.64 -9.30
CA GLN A 89 -21.14 -5.53 -8.48
C GLN A 89 -20.19 -4.99 -7.38
N VAL A 90 -18.88 -5.12 -7.59
CA VAL A 90 -17.83 -4.67 -6.65
C VAL A 90 -17.74 -3.14 -6.53
N GLY A 91 -18.52 -2.39 -7.33
CA GLY A 91 -18.57 -0.93 -7.31
C GLY A 91 -18.88 -0.34 -5.93
N TYR A 92 -19.73 -0.98 -5.13
CA TYR A 92 -20.01 -0.53 -3.75
C TYR A 92 -18.76 -0.58 -2.87
N LEU A 93 -18.00 -1.68 -2.94
CA LEU A 93 -16.75 -1.85 -2.19
C LEU A 93 -15.67 -0.89 -2.72
N ALA A 94 -15.58 -0.71 -4.04
CA ALA A 94 -14.65 0.22 -4.66
C ALA A 94 -14.96 1.68 -4.28
N GLY A 95 -16.24 2.05 -4.20
CA GLY A 95 -16.67 3.38 -3.75
C GLY A 95 -16.25 3.68 -2.31
N ALA A 96 -16.38 2.71 -1.40
CA ALA A 96 -15.84 2.83 -0.04
C ALA A 96 -14.30 2.97 -0.05
N GLY A 97 -13.63 2.26 -0.97
CA GLY A 97 -12.20 2.41 -1.23
C GLY A 97 -11.79 3.83 -1.60
N LEU A 98 -12.47 4.42 -2.60
CA LEU A 98 -12.22 5.79 -3.04
C LEU A 98 -12.44 6.79 -1.90
N TYR A 99 -13.58 6.68 -1.20
CA TYR A 99 -13.87 7.53 -0.04
C TYR A 99 -12.77 7.45 1.03
N ALA A 100 -12.29 6.25 1.33
CA ALA A 100 -11.23 6.07 2.33
C ALA A 100 -9.88 6.66 1.88
N LEU A 101 -9.53 6.59 0.59
CA LEU A 101 -8.32 7.23 0.08
C LEU A 101 -8.38 8.75 0.20
N ASP A 102 -9.55 9.35 -0.01
CA ASP A 102 -9.73 10.81 0.08
C ASP A 102 -9.85 11.32 1.53
N ASN A 103 -10.36 10.50 2.45
CA ASN A 103 -10.77 10.98 3.79
C ASN A 103 -10.05 10.31 4.97
N HIS A 104 -9.46 9.12 4.79
CA HIS A 104 -8.94 8.31 5.91
C HIS A 104 -7.42 8.21 5.97
N VAL A 105 -6.68 8.74 5.00
CA VAL A 105 -5.21 8.66 5.03
C VAL A 105 -4.62 9.50 6.18
N ASP A 106 -4.97 10.78 6.27
CA ASP A 106 -4.35 11.70 7.24
C ASP A 106 -4.64 11.34 8.70
N ARG A 107 -5.81 10.76 8.96
CA ARG A 107 -6.20 10.32 10.31
C ARG A 107 -5.37 9.15 10.84
N LEU A 108 -4.60 8.43 10.00
CA LEU A 108 -3.68 7.38 10.46
C LEU A 108 -2.63 7.93 11.45
N ARG A 109 -2.34 9.23 11.40
CA ARG A 109 -1.49 9.89 12.39
C ARG A 109 -2.05 9.77 13.82
N LEU A 110 -3.38 9.84 13.98
CA LEU A 110 -4.02 9.67 15.28
C LEU A 110 -3.77 8.25 15.81
N ASP A 111 -3.79 7.23 14.96
CA ASP A 111 -3.49 5.85 15.35
C ASP A 111 -2.03 5.72 15.84
N HIS A 112 -1.09 6.44 15.20
CA HIS A 112 0.32 6.46 15.63
C HIS A 112 0.48 7.14 16.99
N GLU A 113 -0.21 8.28 17.20
CA GLU A 113 -0.23 9.02 18.46
C GLU A 113 -0.78 8.15 19.60
N GLN A 114 -1.91 7.48 19.39
CA GLN A 114 -2.50 6.57 20.38
C GLN A 114 -1.60 5.38 20.68
N THR A 115 -1.01 4.77 19.65
CA THR A 115 -0.06 3.66 19.83
C THR A 115 1.15 4.09 20.66
N THR A 116 1.65 5.30 20.42
CA THR A 116 2.77 5.88 21.19
C THR A 116 2.40 6.08 22.66
N LEU A 117 1.21 6.65 22.93
CA LEU A 117 0.71 6.85 24.29
C LEU A 117 0.57 5.52 25.06
N ILE A 118 -0.02 4.52 24.42
CA ILE A 118 -0.16 3.17 24.98
C ILE A 118 1.23 2.60 25.33
N ALA A 119 2.20 2.70 24.41
CA ALA A 119 3.56 2.20 24.63
C ALA A 119 4.29 2.92 25.77
N GLN A 120 4.01 4.20 26.01
CA GLN A 120 4.57 4.98 27.12
C GLN A 120 3.93 4.61 28.47
N ASN A 121 2.62 4.37 28.50
CA ASN A 121 1.89 4.04 29.72
C ASN A 121 2.08 2.58 30.19
N HIS A 122 2.68 1.73 29.37
CA HIS A 122 3.02 0.34 29.68
C HIS A 122 4.51 0.12 29.98
N ARG A 123 5.28 1.19 30.22
CA ARG A 123 6.65 1.14 30.78
C ARG A 123 6.66 1.60 32.22
#